data_AF-A0A8S2YVN0-F1
#
_entry.id   AF-A0A8S2YVN0-F1
#
_cell.length_a   1.000
_cell.length_b   1.000
_cell.length_c   1.000
_cell.angle_alpha   90.00
_cell.angle_beta   90.00
_cell.angle_gamma   90.00
#
_symmetry.space_group_name_H-M   'P 1'
#
loop_
_entity.id
_entity.type
_entity.pdbx_description
1 polymer ?
#
loop_
_entity_poly.entity_id
_entity_poly.type
_entity_poly.pdbx_seq_one_letter_code
_entity_poly.pdbx_strand_id
1 'polypeptide(L)'
;DDLPILKCFSLICYDSTPGYDNLILPLLRRMSYLEELALYLHILAGSTFISGTHLDNEILSHMPRLHTFSFYFASENAIVDSTIRISNSDIERTFANTEHRQIGCLVDYYTCGKLICRVFSLPFKFDRLANITNNIPNIVFNSVTHLELRDKYPFKHEFFIRLARGFPFLKSLSIDTILAPNWRCREHHLYHIDWCSIVEYPHLISLDIDSANSYYVEHFLNETKAHLPRLTELKVRYKDLEMVTKNFTRTETRRNCAKVKRLIVRHCVVYPKDVYDYFPLL
;
A
#
# COMPACT_ATOMS: atom_id res chain seq x y z
N ASP A 1 -22.95 21.26 -35.74
CA ASP A 1 -22.11 21.60 -34.58
C ASP A 1 -21.51 20.34 -33.99
N ASP A 2 -20.30 19.97 -34.45
CA ASP A 2 -19.56 18.83 -33.92
C ASP A 2 -18.86 19.26 -32.61
N LEU A 3 -19.59 19.14 -31.51
CA LEU A 3 -18.97 19.25 -30.19
C LEU A 3 -17.99 18.08 -30.01
N PRO A 4 -16.79 18.34 -29.43
CA PRO A 4 -15.81 17.28 -29.21
C PRO A 4 -16.38 16.21 -28.28
N ILE A 5 -16.36 14.96 -28.75
CA ILE A 5 -16.81 13.79 -27.99
C ILE A 5 -15.65 13.30 -27.12
N LEU A 6 -15.85 13.27 -25.80
CA LEU A 6 -14.89 12.72 -24.86
C LEU A 6 -14.84 11.18 -24.98
N LYS A 7 -13.71 10.65 -25.45
CA LYS A 7 -13.50 9.20 -25.62
C LYS A 7 -12.73 8.53 -24.48
N CYS A 8 -11.89 9.29 -23.78
CA CYS A 8 -11.04 8.78 -22.71
C CYS A 8 -11.25 9.61 -21.44
N PHE A 9 -11.40 8.95 -20.30
CA PHE A 9 -11.53 9.64 -19.01
C PHE A 9 -10.79 8.87 -17.91
N SER A 10 -10.12 9.61 -17.03
CA SER A 10 -9.50 9.05 -15.84
C SER A 10 -9.83 9.89 -14.62
N LEU A 11 -10.24 9.20 -13.54
CA LEU A 11 -10.47 9.80 -12.23
C LEU A 11 -9.66 9.03 -11.20
N ILE A 12 -8.67 9.70 -10.61
CA ILE A 12 -7.75 9.12 -9.65
C ILE A 12 -7.82 9.91 -8.35
N CYS A 13 -8.47 9.31 -7.36
CA CYS A 13 -8.63 9.84 -6.01
C CYS A 13 -7.96 8.88 -5.04
N TYR A 14 -6.71 9.18 -4.67
CA TYR A 14 -5.97 8.38 -3.68
C TYR A 14 -6.49 8.57 -2.25
N ASP A 15 -7.02 9.77 -1.97
CA ASP A 15 -7.68 10.09 -0.72
C ASP A 15 -9.14 9.61 -0.71
N SER A 16 -9.77 9.73 0.45
CA SER A 16 -11.18 9.42 0.61
C SER A 16 -12.07 10.22 -0.33
N THR A 17 -12.96 9.52 -1.01
CA THR A 17 -13.95 10.04 -1.94
C THR A 17 -15.34 9.96 -1.30
N PRO A 18 -15.80 11.00 -0.58
CA PRO A 18 -17.18 11.06 -0.13
C PRO A 18 -18.13 11.25 -1.32
N GLY A 19 -19.37 10.79 -1.18
CA GLY A 19 -20.42 11.06 -2.18
C GLY A 19 -20.28 10.28 -3.48
N TYR A 20 -19.70 9.07 -3.45
CA TYR A 20 -19.64 8.18 -4.61
C TYR A 20 -21.00 8.03 -5.31
N ASP A 21 -22.04 7.71 -4.55
CA ASP A 21 -23.40 7.49 -5.05
C ASP A 21 -24.04 8.75 -5.67
N ASN A 22 -23.79 9.92 -5.07
CA ASN A 22 -24.49 11.17 -5.41
C ASN A 22 -23.72 12.08 -6.39
N LEU A 23 -22.40 11.91 -6.51
CA LEU A 23 -21.54 12.79 -7.30
C LEU A 23 -20.84 12.02 -8.42
N ILE A 24 -20.22 10.89 -8.10
CA ILE A 24 -19.39 10.15 -9.06
C ILE A 24 -20.26 9.36 -10.03
N LEU A 25 -21.21 8.56 -9.52
CA LEU A 25 -22.09 7.77 -10.39
C LEU A 25 -22.87 8.65 -11.38
N PRO A 26 -23.56 9.75 -10.99
CA PRO A 26 -24.28 10.59 -11.95
C PRO A 26 -23.39 11.22 -13.02
N LEU A 27 -22.14 11.56 -12.67
CA LEU A 27 -21.17 12.05 -13.64
C LEU A 27 -20.82 10.96 -14.66
N LEU A 28 -20.46 9.76 -14.19
CA LEU A 28 -20.10 8.64 -15.05
C LEU A 28 -21.24 8.24 -15.99
N ARG A 29 -22.49 8.18 -15.49
CA ARG A 29 -23.66 7.81 -16.31
C ARG A 29 -23.93 8.76 -17.49
N ARG A 30 -23.40 9.98 -17.46
CA ARG A 30 -23.53 10.96 -18.55
C ARG A 30 -22.48 10.78 -19.65
N MET A 31 -21.47 9.94 -19.44
CA MET A 31 -20.33 9.77 -20.34
C MET A 31 -20.51 8.55 -21.27
N SER A 32 -21.65 8.46 -21.95
CA SER A 32 -22.04 7.28 -22.76
C SER A 32 -21.18 7.01 -24.00
N TYR A 33 -20.35 7.98 -24.41
CA TYR A 33 -19.46 7.88 -25.56
C TYR A 33 -18.03 7.48 -25.21
N LEU A 34 -17.73 7.21 -23.93
CA LEU A 34 -16.40 6.76 -23.52
C LEU A 34 -16.04 5.41 -24.14
N GLU A 35 -14.82 5.35 -24.68
CA GLU A 35 -14.16 4.15 -25.17
C GLU A 35 -13.14 3.62 -24.14
N GLU A 36 -12.57 4.52 -23.32
CA GLU A 36 -11.61 4.18 -22.27
C GLU A 36 -11.92 4.88 -20.94
N LEU A 37 -11.87 4.11 -19.85
CA LEU A 37 -12.13 4.59 -18.49
C LEU A 37 -11.09 4.02 -17.51
N ALA A 38 -10.50 4.90 -16.70
CA ALA A 38 -9.63 4.51 -15.59
C ALA A 38 -10.10 5.13 -14.27
N LEU A 39 -10.49 4.29 -13.30
CA LEU A 39 -11.01 4.74 -12.00
C LEU A 39 -10.16 4.23 -10.83
N TYR A 40 -9.63 5.14 -10.01
CA TYR A 40 -9.04 4.79 -8.73
C TYR A 40 -9.79 5.55 -7.64
N LEU A 41 -10.61 4.86 -6.86
CA LEU A 41 -11.44 5.49 -5.85
C LEU A 41 -11.33 4.79 -4.50
N HIS A 42 -11.20 5.58 -3.45
CA HIS A 42 -11.37 5.14 -2.07
C HIS A 42 -12.69 5.68 -1.51
N ILE A 43 -13.74 4.86 -1.55
CA ILE A 43 -15.11 5.21 -1.17
C ILE A 43 -15.27 5.10 0.35
N LEU A 44 -15.61 6.22 0.99
CA LEU A 44 -16.01 6.25 2.40
C LEU A 44 -17.52 6.24 2.55
N ALA A 45 -18.02 5.48 3.53
CA ALA A 45 -19.44 5.44 3.87
C ALA A 45 -20.33 5.14 2.66
N GLY A 46 -19.88 4.21 1.81
CA GLY A 46 -20.69 3.68 0.73
C GLY A 46 -21.92 2.97 1.30
N SER A 47 -23.04 3.07 0.58
CA SER A 47 -24.27 2.35 0.95
C SER A 47 -24.08 0.83 0.89
N THR A 48 -23.19 0.35 0.01
CA THR A 48 -22.85 -1.07 -0.19
C THR A 48 -21.41 -1.25 -0.68
N PHE A 49 -20.91 -2.50 -0.69
CA PHE A 49 -19.65 -2.84 -1.37
C PHE A 49 -19.84 -2.83 -2.89
N ILE A 50 -18.80 -2.43 -3.62
CA ILE A 50 -18.76 -2.55 -5.08
C ILE A 50 -18.70 -4.03 -5.47
N SER A 51 -19.84 -4.58 -5.88
CA SER A 51 -19.99 -5.92 -6.42
C SER A 51 -19.97 -5.90 -7.96
N GLY A 52 -19.84 -7.07 -8.59
CA GLY A 52 -19.92 -7.18 -10.04
C GLY A 52 -21.25 -6.67 -10.60
N THR A 53 -22.37 -7.03 -9.97
CA THR A 53 -23.69 -6.52 -10.37
C THR A 53 -23.81 -5.01 -10.23
N HIS A 54 -23.23 -4.43 -9.19
CA HIS A 54 -23.19 -2.97 -9.03
C HIS A 54 -22.38 -2.32 -10.15
N LEU A 55 -21.21 -2.87 -10.51
CA LEU A 55 -20.39 -2.38 -11.62
C LEU A 55 -21.16 -2.41 -12.95
N ASP A 56 -21.82 -3.54 -13.24
CA ASP A 56 -22.60 -3.74 -14.46
C ASP A 56 -23.76 -2.75 -14.54
N ASN A 57 -24.57 -2.65 -13.49
CA ASN A 57 -25.77 -1.83 -13.49
C ASN A 57 -25.45 -0.33 -13.45
N GLU A 58 -24.50 0.09 -12.61
CA GLU A 58 -24.34 1.51 -12.29
C GLU A 58 -23.31 2.23 -13.17
N ILE A 59 -22.40 1.49 -13.81
CA ILE A 59 -21.34 2.04 -14.67
C ILE A 59 -21.45 1.48 -16.09
N LEU A 60 -21.33 0.16 -16.27
CA LEU A 60 -21.14 -0.43 -17.60
C LEU A 60 -22.37 -0.34 -18.49
N SER A 61 -23.58 -0.53 -17.93
CA SER A 61 -24.84 -0.40 -18.66
C SER A 61 -25.03 0.98 -19.30
N HIS A 62 -24.38 2.01 -18.76
CA HIS A 62 -24.44 3.39 -19.22
C HIS A 62 -23.33 3.76 -20.21
N MET A 63 -22.36 2.87 -20.45
CA MET A 63 -21.20 3.11 -21.31
C MET A 63 -21.04 1.99 -22.35
N PRO A 64 -21.97 1.86 -23.31
CA PRO A 64 -21.97 0.75 -24.27
C PRO A 64 -20.78 0.75 -25.24
N ARG A 65 -20.03 1.85 -25.32
CA ARG A 65 -18.82 1.97 -26.16
C ARG A 65 -17.53 1.69 -25.40
N LEU A 66 -17.61 1.37 -24.11
CA LEU A 66 -16.42 1.17 -23.29
C LEU A 66 -15.73 -0.14 -23.70
N HIS A 67 -14.49 -0.01 -24.18
CA HIS A 67 -13.67 -1.15 -24.60
C HIS A 67 -12.53 -1.41 -23.63
N THR A 68 -12.03 -0.35 -22.98
CA THR A 68 -10.99 -0.45 -21.96
C THR A 68 -11.50 0.10 -20.65
N PHE A 69 -11.59 -0.76 -19.64
CA PHE A 69 -11.90 -0.35 -18.28
C PHE A 69 -10.83 -0.86 -17.32
N SER A 70 -10.21 0.06 -16.58
CA SER A 70 -9.26 -0.26 -15.53
C SER A 70 -9.70 0.40 -14.24
N PHE A 71 -9.78 -0.36 -13.15
CA PHE A 71 -10.34 0.16 -11.91
C PHE A 71 -9.66 -0.36 -10.65
N TYR A 72 -9.74 0.45 -9.61
CA TYR A 72 -9.49 0.10 -8.22
C TYR A 72 -10.53 0.82 -7.37
N PHE A 73 -11.34 0.04 -6.65
CA PHE A 73 -12.30 0.55 -5.68
C PHE A 73 -11.92 0.00 -4.31
N ALA A 74 -11.65 0.88 -3.35
CA ALA A 74 -11.60 0.54 -1.94
C ALA A 74 -12.89 1.05 -1.28
N SER A 75 -13.70 0.17 -0.71
CA SER A 75 -14.93 0.52 0.02
C SER A 75 -14.71 0.29 1.52
N GLU A 76 -14.77 1.37 2.30
CA GLU A 76 -14.68 1.32 3.76
C GLU A 76 -16.10 1.33 4.37
N ASN A 77 -16.42 0.26 5.09
CA ASN A 77 -17.72 0.06 5.73
C ASN A 77 -17.57 -0.22 7.23
N ALA A 78 -18.51 0.28 8.03
CA ALA A 78 -18.61 -0.06 9.45
C ALA A 78 -19.27 -1.43 9.61
N ILE A 79 -18.69 -2.28 10.46
CA ILE A 79 -19.24 -3.58 10.83
C ILE A 79 -20.16 -3.34 12.03
N VAL A 80 -21.48 -3.30 11.77
CA VAL A 80 -22.49 -3.11 12.81
C VAL A 80 -22.81 -4.43 13.53
N ASP A 81 -22.60 -5.57 12.89
CA ASP A 81 -22.84 -6.91 13.45
C ASP A 81 -21.73 -7.90 13.04
N SER A 82 -21.09 -8.53 14.03
CA SER A 82 -19.83 -9.29 13.88
C SER A 82 -19.99 -10.73 13.41
N THR A 83 -21.21 -11.17 13.10
CA THR A 83 -21.51 -12.59 12.83
C THR A 83 -21.24 -13.03 11.40
N ILE A 84 -21.36 -12.13 10.41
CA ILE A 84 -21.10 -12.44 8.99
C ILE A 84 -19.77 -11.81 8.58
N ARG A 85 -18.77 -12.66 8.31
CA ARG A 85 -17.49 -12.25 7.72
C ARG A 85 -17.50 -12.51 6.23
N ILE A 86 -17.48 -11.43 5.45
CA ILE A 86 -17.23 -11.45 4.01
C ILE A 86 -15.79 -11.91 3.75
N SER A 87 -15.62 -12.92 2.91
CA SER A 87 -14.31 -13.37 2.44
C SER A 87 -14.00 -12.78 1.06
N ASN A 88 -12.72 -12.85 0.64
CA ASN A 88 -12.35 -12.54 -0.75
C ASN A 88 -13.17 -13.36 -1.76
N SER A 89 -13.40 -14.65 -1.45
CA SER A 89 -14.16 -15.55 -2.33
C SER A 89 -15.62 -15.15 -2.51
N ASP A 90 -16.22 -14.51 -1.50
CA ASP A 90 -17.60 -14.02 -1.60
C ASP A 90 -17.70 -12.83 -2.53
N ILE A 91 -16.70 -11.92 -2.49
CA ILE A 91 -16.61 -10.79 -3.41
C ILE A 91 -16.34 -11.27 -4.83
N GLU A 92 -15.34 -12.14 -5.03
CA GLU A 92 -15.00 -12.72 -6.33
C GLU A 92 -16.20 -13.41 -6.99
N ARG A 93 -17.05 -14.10 -6.20
CA ARG A 93 -18.28 -14.73 -6.69
C ARG A 93 -19.25 -13.72 -7.33
N THR A 94 -19.28 -12.48 -6.84
CA THR A 94 -20.14 -11.43 -7.43
C THR A 94 -19.70 -11.00 -8.83
N PHE A 95 -18.45 -11.27 -9.22
CA PHE A 95 -17.89 -10.93 -10.52
C PHE A 95 -17.91 -12.10 -11.52
N ALA A 96 -18.29 -13.30 -11.08
CA ALA A 96 -18.21 -14.54 -11.88
C ALA A 96 -19.00 -14.47 -13.20
N ASN A 97 -20.12 -13.73 -13.22
CA ASN A 97 -21.00 -13.60 -14.39
C ASN A 97 -20.81 -12.29 -15.16
N THR A 98 -19.86 -11.45 -14.75
CA THR A 98 -19.59 -10.17 -15.43
C THR A 98 -18.63 -10.37 -16.60
N GLU A 99 -18.65 -9.47 -17.59
CA GLU A 99 -17.63 -9.48 -18.67
C GLU A 99 -16.22 -9.22 -18.14
N HIS A 100 -16.11 -8.56 -16.97
CA HIS A 100 -14.87 -8.19 -16.31
C HIS A 100 -14.41 -9.24 -15.29
N ARG A 101 -14.22 -10.50 -15.72
CA ARG A 101 -13.89 -11.63 -14.83
C ARG A 101 -12.50 -11.55 -14.20
N GLN A 102 -11.56 -10.83 -14.82
CA GLN A 102 -10.19 -10.72 -14.33
C GLN A 102 -10.07 -9.59 -13.30
N ILE A 103 -10.46 -9.90 -12.06
CA ILE A 103 -10.32 -9.00 -10.93
C ILE A 103 -9.40 -9.59 -9.86
N GLY A 104 -8.79 -8.70 -9.07
CA GLY A 104 -8.22 -9.04 -7.78
C GLY A 104 -9.08 -8.47 -6.66
N CYS A 105 -9.10 -9.15 -5.51
CA CYS A 105 -9.86 -8.74 -4.34
C CYS A 105 -9.02 -8.81 -3.06
N LEU A 106 -9.21 -7.84 -2.16
CA LEU A 106 -8.64 -7.84 -0.81
C LEU A 106 -9.64 -7.36 0.21
N VAL A 107 -9.95 -8.21 1.19
CA VAL A 107 -10.85 -7.89 2.30
C VAL A 107 -10.06 -7.85 3.61
N ASP A 108 -10.05 -6.68 4.25
CA ASP A 108 -9.30 -6.41 5.48
C ASP A 108 -10.21 -5.95 6.62
N TYR A 109 -10.01 -6.55 7.80
CA TYR A 109 -10.75 -6.25 9.02
C TYR A 109 -9.89 -5.45 10.00
N TYR A 110 -10.31 -4.24 10.34
CA TYR A 110 -9.65 -3.35 11.30
C TYR A 110 -10.26 -3.46 12.69
N THR A 111 -9.45 -3.17 13.73
CA THR A 111 -9.87 -3.20 15.15
C THR A 111 -10.97 -2.25 15.53
N CYS A 112 -11.12 -1.16 14.80
CA CYS A 112 -12.14 -0.15 15.03
C CYS A 112 -13.52 -0.55 14.47
N GLY A 113 -13.74 -1.85 14.21
CA GLY A 113 -14.99 -2.33 13.63
C GLY A 113 -15.17 -1.88 12.18
N LYS A 114 -14.07 -1.65 11.45
CA LYS A 114 -14.11 -1.24 10.04
C LYS A 114 -13.66 -2.38 9.15
N LEU A 115 -14.32 -2.51 8.01
CA LEU A 115 -14.00 -3.43 6.94
C LEU A 115 -13.61 -2.61 5.71
N ILE A 116 -12.46 -2.91 5.12
CA ILE A 116 -12.12 -2.38 3.80
C ILE A 116 -12.14 -3.54 2.81
N CYS A 117 -13.01 -3.42 1.81
CA CYS A 117 -13.03 -4.31 0.66
C CYS A 117 -12.41 -3.58 -0.52
N ARG A 118 -11.42 -4.18 -1.17
CA ARG A 118 -10.77 -3.65 -2.36
C ARG A 118 -11.06 -4.58 -3.52
N VAL A 119 -11.51 -4.02 -4.63
CA VAL A 119 -11.68 -4.74 -5.89
C VAL A 119 -10.99 -3.96 -6.99
N PHE A 120 -10.24 -4.65 -7.84
CA PHE A 120 -9.48 -4.01 -8.91
C PHE A 120 -9.36 -4.89 -10.15
N SER A 121 -9.23 -4.26 -11.31
CA SER A 121 -8.98 -4.92 -12.58
C SER A 121 -7.56 -5.50 -12.64
N LEU A 122 -7.42 -6.66 -13.28
CA LEU A 122 -6.13 -7.25 -13.64
C LEU A 122 -5.87 -7.13 -15.15
N PRO A 123 -4.61 -6.88 -15.58
CA PRO A 123 -3.46 -6.53 -14.76
C PRO A 123 -3.62 -5.15 -14.08
N PHE A 124 -3.04 -4.98 -12.90
CA PHE A 124 -3.13 -3.73 -12.14
C PHE A 124 -2.32 -2.61 -12.82
N LYS A 125 -2.98 -1.49 -13.16
CA LYS A 125 -2.38 -0.40 -13.95
C LYS A 125 -2.01 0.86 -13.18
N PHE A 126 -2.37 0.96 -11.90
CA PHE A 126 -2.12 2.16 -11.11
C PHE A 126 -0.74 2.13 -10.45
N ASP A 127 -0.17 3.31 -10.22
CA ASP A 127 1.17 3.48 -9.67
C ASP A 127 1.22 3.48 -8.13
N ARG A 128 0.05 3.60 -7.47
CA ARG A 128 -0.06 3.62 -6.01
C ARG A 128 -1.01 2.56 -5.50
N LEU A 129 -0.65 2.01 -4.35
CA LEU A 129 -1.50 1.12 -3.58
C LEU A 129 -1.36 1.45 -2.09
N ALA A 130 -2.48 1.65 -1.40
CA ALA A 130 -2.46 2.18 -0.04
C ALA A 130 -3.29 1.37 0.96
N ASN A 131 -2.96 1.54 2.24
CA ASN A 131 -3.59 0.87 3.38
C ASN A 131 -3.53 -0.66 3.33
N ILE A 132 -2.49 -1.24 2.73
CA ILE A 132 -2.39 -2.69 2.53
C ILE A 132 -1.91 -3.37 3.82
N THR A 133 -2.57 -4.48 4.18
CA THR A 133 -2.25 -5.26 5.37
C THR A 133 -1.41 -6.50 5.04
N ASN A 134 -1.27 -7.43 5.99
CA ASN A 134 -0.60 -8.73 5.81
C ASN A 134 -1.23 -9.63 4.71
N ASN A 135 -2.40 -9.28 4.19
CA ASN A 135 -3.19 -10.11 3.26
C ASN A 135 -2.88 -9.86 1.78
N ILE A 136 -1.64 -9.52 1.43
CA ILE A 136 -1.23 -9.28 0.03
C ILE A 136 -1.45 -10.56 -0.80
N PRO A 137 -2.14 -10.47 -1.95
CA PRO A 137 -2.40 -11.63 -2.80
C PRO A 137 -1.11 -12.02 -3.53
N ASN A 138 -1.04 -13.25 -4.02
CA ASN A 138 0.10 -13.69 -4.82
C ASN A 138 0.03 -13.16 -6.27
N ILE A 139 0.05 -11.84 -6.41
CA ILE A 139 -0.05 -11.10 -7.67
C ILE A 139 1.17 -10.18 -7.77
N VAL A 140 1.72 -10.05 -8.98
CA VAL A 140 2.81 -9.10 -9.26
C VAL A 140 2.23 -7.77 -9.75
N PHE A 141 2.44 -6.72 -8.97
CA PHE A 141 2.01 -5.36 -9.22
C PHE A 141 3.10 -4.55 -9.92
N ASN A 142 3.34 -4.85 -11.20
CA ASN A 142 4.40 -4.20 -11.99
C ASN A 142 4.26 -2.67 -12.10
N SER A 143 3.03 -2.15 -12.07
CA SER A 143 2.78 -0.71 -12.19
C SER A 143 3.03 0.05 -10.89
N VAL A 144 2.95 -0.63 -9.74
CA VAL A 144 2.99 0.03 -8.42
C VAL A 144 4.41 0.45 -8.07
N THR A 145 4.58 1.75 -7.85
CA THR A 145 5.83 2.37 -7.43
C THR A 145 5.73 3.03 -6.05
N HIS A 146 4.52 3.27 -5.55
CA HIS A 146 4.28 3.80 -4.20
C HIS A 146 3.37 2.85 -3.43
N LEU A 147 3.84 2.36 -2.28
CA LEU A 147 3.11 1.44 -1.43
C LEU A 147 3.02 1.99 -0.01
N GLU A 148 1.80 2.04 0.51
CA GLU A 148 1.55 2.31 1.92
C GLU A 148 1.01 1.04 2.59
N LEU A 149 1.81 0.53 3.51
CA LEU A 149 1.47 -0.59 4.37
C LEU A 149 0.91 -0.07 5.68
N ARG A 150 -0.18 -0.68 6.11
CA ARG A 150 -0.80 -0.36 7.39
C ARG A 150 -0.96 -1.61 8.21
N ASP A 151 -0.44 -1.54 9.43
CA ASP A 151 -0.29 -2.69 10.27
C ASP A 151 -1.07 -2.59 11.58
N LYS A 152 -1.70 -3.72 11.92
CA LYS A 152 -2.21 -4.01 13.26
C LYS A 152 -1.33 -5.04 13.99
N TYR A 153 -0.75 -5.99 13.25
CA TYR A 153 0.00 -7.12 13.75
C TYR A 153 1.33 -7.26 13.00
N PRO A 154 2.48 -7.29 13.70
CA PRO A 154 3.77 -7.19 13.06
C PRO A 154 3.94 -8.06 11.80
N PHE A 155 4.31 -7.45 10.68
CA PHE A 155 4.73 -8.12 9.46
C PHE A 155 5.90 -9.06 9.77
N LYS A 156 5.71 -10.34 9.46
CA LYS A 156 6.77 -11.35 9.57
C LYS A 156 7.81 -11.15 8.47
N HIS A 157 9.02 -11.70 8.66
CA HIS A 157 10.06 -11.61 7.64
C HIS A 157 9.63 -12.14 6.24
N GLU A 158 8.90 -13.25 6.21
CA GLU A 158 8.32 -13.82 4.98
C GLU A 158 7.41 -12.86 4.21
N PHE A 159 6.79 -11.89 4.91
CA PHE A 159 5.99 -10.86 4.27
C PHE A 159 6.87 -9.92 3.45
N PHE A 160 8.03 -9.51 3.94
CA PHE A 160 8.96 -8.66 3.19
C PHE A 160 9.53 -9.35 1.95
N ILE A 161 9.72 -10.67 1.99
CA ILE A 161 10.06 -11.46 0.79
C ILE A 161 8.93 -11.40 -0.24
N ARG A 162 7.68 -11.60 0.20
CA ARG A 162 6.50 -11.48 -0.68
C ARG A 162 6.34 -10.05 -1.20
N LEU A 163 6.64 -9.05 -0.39
CA LEU A 163 6.61 -7.64 -0.75
C LEU A 163 7.57 -7.34 -1.91
N ALA A 164 8.84 -7.74 -1.78
CA ALA A 164 9.84 -7.53 -2.83
C ALA A 164 9.46 -8.23 -4.15
N ARG A 165 8.87 -9.44 -4.07
CA ARG A 165 8.40 -10.19 -5.25
C ARG A 165 7.15 -9.59 -5.89
N GLY A 166 6.20 -9.13 -5.07
CA GLY A 166 4.94 -8.55 -5.51
C GLY A 166 5.09 -7.15 -6.09
N PHE A 167 6.11 -6.39 -5.65
CA PHE A 167 6.31 -4.98 -6.03
C PHE A 167 7.74 -4.76 -6.56
N PRO A 168 8.09 -5.35 -7.72
CA PRO A 168 9.47 -5.35 -8.21
C PRO A 168 10.02 -3.95 -8.51
N PHE A 169 9.16 -2.97 -8.82
CA PHE A 169 9.55 -1.60 -9.16
C PHE A 169 9.25 -0.58 -8.06
N LEU A 170 9.11 -1.03 -6.80
CA LEU A 170 8.78 -0.17 -5.68
C LEU A 170 9.82 0.94 -5.47
N LYS A 171 9.37 2.20 -5.50
CA LYS A 171 10.19 3.41 -5.30
C LYS A 171 9.97 4.06 -3.95
N SER A 172 8.75 4.01 -3.43
CA SER A 172 8.37 4.62 -2.15
C SER A 172 7.61 3.61 -1.30
N LEU A 173 8.09 3.39 -0.08
CA LEU A 173 7.44 2.52 0.89
C LEU A 173 7.16 3.32 2.17
N SER A 174 5.89 3.36 2.58
CA SER A 174 5.47 3.86 3.88
C SER A 174 4.92 2.72 4.71
N ILE A 175 5.31 2.62 5.98
CA ILE A 175 4.81 1.61 6.92
C ILE A 175 4.32 2.31 8.18
N ASP A 176 3.02 2.18 8.44
CA ASP A 176 2.37 2.69 9.64
C ASP A 176 1.88 1.54 10.53
N THR A 177 2.17 1.58 11.83
CA THR A 177 1.70 0.60 12.81
C THR A 177 0.76 1.25 13.81
N ILE A 178 -0.51 0.80 13.83
CA ILE A 178 -1.58 1.42 14.62
C ILE A 178 -1.40 1.24 16.14
N LEU A 179 -0.70 0.17 16.58
CA LEU A 179 -0.52 -0.16 18.00
C LEU A 179 0.95 0.00 18.43
N ALA A 180 1.19 0.92 19.37
CA ALA A 180 2.46 1.11 20.05
C ALA A 180 2.79 -0.07 21.03
N PRO A 181 4.05 -0.21 21.47
CA PRO A 181 4.77 -1.48 21.63
C PRO A 181 4.58 -2.13 23.01
N ASN A 182 3.36 -2.53 23.36
CA ASN A 182 3.17 -3.33 24.59
C ASN A 182 3.73 -4.75 24.46
N TRP A 183 4.19 -5.14 23.27
CA TRP A 183 5.13 -6.24 23.12
C TRP A 183 6.49 -5.83 23.66
N ARG A 184 6.68 -6.09 24.96
CA ARG A 184 8.01 -6.44 25.47
C ARG A 184 8.49 -7.60 24.60
N CYS A 185 9.40 -7.36 23.66
CA CYS A 185 10.16 -8.41 22.99
C CYS A 185 10.96 -9.18 24.05
N ARG A 186 10.30 -10.09 24.78
CA ARG A 186 10.95 -11.14 25.57
C ARG A 186 11.07 -12.44 24.81
N GLU A 187 10.48 -12.52 23.63
CA GLU A 187 10.67 -13.61 22.67
C GLU A 187 10.77 -12.87 21.34
N HIS A 188 11.95 -12.68 20.76
CA HIS A 188 12.58 -13.73 19.99
C HIS A 188 14.10 -13.52 20.03
N HIS A 189 14.78 -14.41 20.74
CA HIS A 189 16.12 -14.84 20.38
C HIS A 189 16.08 -15.49 18.98
N LEU A 190 15.83 -14.72 17.92
CA LEU A 190 16.09 -15.13 16.52
C LEU A 190 17.58 -14.97 16.23
N TYR A 191 18.43 -15.45 17.14
CA TYR A 191 19.86 -15.56 16.93
C TYR A 191 20.23 -16.75 16.04
N HIS A 192 19.27 -17.59 15.61
CA HIS A 192 19.59 -18.86 14.92
C HIS A 192 18.54 -19.43 13.94
N ILE A 193 17.58 -18.65 13.44
CA ILE A 193 16.87 -19.11 12.22
C ILE A 193 17.63 -18.52 11.06
N ASP A 194 18.26 -19.35 10.23
CA ASP A 194 18.91 -18.94 8.98
C ASP A 194 18.00 -17.96 8.21
N TRP A 195 18.40 -16.69 8.17
CA TRP A 195 17.78 -15.69 7.30
C TRP A 195 18.25 -16.04 5.89
N CYS A 196 17.59 -17.02 5.25
CA CYS A 196 18.12 -17.69 4.05
C CYS A 196 18.28 -16.77 2.81
N SER A 197 17.84 -15.51 2.85
CA SER A 197 18.08 -14.57 1.76
C SER A 197 17.93 -13.12 2.21
N ILE A 198 18.91 -12.28 1.84
CA ILE A 198 18.78 -10.82 1.90
C ILE A 198 17.62 -10.41 0.99
N VAL A 199 16.71 -9.56 1.49
CA VAL A 199 15.59 -9.06 0.68
C VAL A 199 16.04 -7.83 -0.10
N GLU A 200 15.96 -7.89 -1.43
CA GLU A 200 16.41 -6.80 -2.29
C GLU A 200 15.26 -5.86 -2.66
N TYR A 201 15.50 -4.55 -2.50
CA TYR A 201 14.61 -3.50 -3.00
C TYR A 201 15.40 -2.58 -3.93
N PRO A 202 15.68 -3.02 -5.17
CA PRO A 202 16.64 -2.36 -6.07
C PRO A 202 16.21 -0.95 -6.50
N HIS A 203 14.92 -0.65 -6.42
CA HIS A 203 14.33 0.62 -6.86
C HIS A 203 13.87 1.53 -5.72
N LEU A 204 13.99 1.10 -4.46
CA LEU A 204 13.48 1.87 -3.32
C LEU A 204 14.34 3.11 -3.09
N ILE A 205 13.70 4.28 -3.18
CA ILE A 205 14.29 5.62 -3.08
C ILE A 205 13.88 6.27 -1.76
N SER A 206 12.62 6.10 -1.37
CA SER A 206 12.03 6.69 -0.17
C SER A 206 11.46 5.62 0.76
N LEU A 207 11.84 5.69 2.03
CA LEU A 207 11.35 4.81 3.09
C LEU A 207 10.84 5.66 4.26
N ASP A 208 9.54 5.58 4.54
CA ASP A 208 8.90 6.15 5.72
C ASP A 208 8.50 5.04 6.69
N ILE A 209 9.20 5.01 7.83
CA ILE A 209 9.01 4.05 8.92
C ILE A 209 8.92 4.77 10.27
N ASP A 210 8.59 6.06 10.28
CA ASP A 210 8.53 6.87 11.51
C ASP A 210 7.34 6.51 12.42
N SER A 211 6.25 6.00 11.86
CA SER A 211 5.13 5.47 12.66
C SER A 211 5.21 3.95 12.85
N ALA A 212 6.33 3.33 12.47
CA ALA A 212 6.45 1.87 12.40
C ALA A 212 7.09 1.27 13.67
N ASN A 213 7.04 -0.05 13.78
CA ASN A 213 7.77 -0.78 14.83
C ASN A 213 9.30 -0.74 14.56
N SER A 214 10.11 -0.63 15.61
CA SER A 214 11.57 -0.60 15.51
C SER A 214 12.17 -1.87 14.87
N TYR A 215 11.47 -3.00 14.90
CA TYR A 215 11.85 -4.21 14.17
C TYR A 215 11.95 -3.96 12.65
N TYR A 216 11.12 -3.09 12.08
CA TYR A 216 11.19 -2.75 10.66
C TYR A 216 12.38 -1.87 10.35
N VAL A 217 12.75 -0.97 11.27
CA VAL A 217 13.98 -0.18 11.18
C VAL A 217 15.19 -1.11 11.11
N GLU A 218 15.26 -2.10 11.98
CA GLU A 218 16.30 -3.14 11.94
C GLU A 218 16.25 -3.97 10.65
N HIS A 219 15.06 -4.37 10.17
CA HIS A 219 14.93 -5.15 8.93
C HIS A 219 15.45 -4.39 7.71
N PHE A 220 15.07 -3.12 7.53
CA PHE A 220 15.42 -2.35 6.35
C PHE A 220 16.83 -1.76 6.40
N LEU A 221 17.28 -1.28 7.57
CA LEU A 221 18.58 -0.62 7.64
C LEU A 221 19.74 -1.62 7.71
N ASN A 222 19.55 -2.82 8.25
CA ASN A 222 20.60 -3.83 8.34
C ASN A 222 20.84 -4.51 6.99
N GLU A 223 22.05 -4.38 6.45
CA GLU A 223 22.42 -4.93 5.14
C GLU A 223 22.39 -6.46 5.06
N THR A 224 22.46 -7.17 6.20
CA THR A 224 22.33 -8.63 6.24
C THR A 224 20.88 -9.09 6.11
N LYS A 225 19.92 -8.14 6.11
CA LYS A 225 18.47 -8.39 6.10
C LYS A 225 17.82 -7.82 4.85
N ALA A 226 18.21 -6.61 4.46
CA ALA A 226 17.70 -5.95 3.27
C ALA A 226 18.82 -5.22 2.52
N HIS A 227 18.75 -5.23 1.18
CA HIS A 227 19.64 -4.46 0.33
C HIS A 227 18.90 -3.30 -0.32
N LEU A 228 19.31 -2.07 0.00
CA LEU A 228 18.65 -0.83 -0.43
C LEU A 228 19.58 0.07 -1.26
N PRO A 229 19.97 -0.33 -2.48
CA PRO A 229 21.03 0.32 -3.22
C PRO A 229 20.71 1.75 -3.68
N ARG A 230 19.45 2.18 -3.64
CA ARG A 230 18.98 3.48 -4.12
C ARG A 230 18.31 4.34 -3.05
N LEU A 231 18.37 3.94 -1.78
CA LEU A 231 17.75 4.70 -0.70
C LEU A 231 18.40 6.08 -0.57
N THR A 232 17.62 7.13 -0.79
CA THR A 232 18.08 8.52 -0.65
C THR A 232 17.26 9.33 0.35
N GLU A 233 16.02 8.92 0.62
CA GLU A 233 15.14 9.55 1.61
C GLU A 233 14.72 8.54 2.67
N LEU A 234 15.00 8.87 3.93
CA LEU A 234 14.64 8.06 5.09
C LEU A 234 13.88 8.94 6.09
N LYS A 235 12.67 8.50 6.45
CA LYS A 235 11.90 9.07 7.54
C LYS A 235 11.73 8.03 8.64
N VAL A 236 12.22 8.33 9.84
CA VAL A 236 12.34 7.37 10.95
C VAL A 236 12.35 8.10 12.30
N ARG A 237 11.93 7.42 13.38
CA ARG A 237 12.08 7.98 14.73
C ARG A 237 13.53 7.98 15.14
N TYR A 238 14.01 9.12 15.65
CA TYR A 238 15.40 9.26 16.10
C TYR A 238 15.82 8.16 17.09
N LYS A 239 14.97 7.85 18.09
CA LYS A 239 15.27 6.83 19.10
C LYS A 239 15.44 5.42 18.52
N ASP A 240 14.63 5.06 17.53
CA ASP A 240 14.74 3.74 16.89
C ASP A 240 16.00 3.68 16.03
N LEU A 241 16.32 4.77 15.34
CA LEU A 241 17.54 4.88 14.54
C LEU A 241 18.78 4.78 15.42
N GLU A 242 18.83 5.53 16.53
CA GLU A 242 19.90 5.46 17.53
C GLU A 242 20.07 4.04 18.09
N MET A 243 18.97 3.38 18.46
CA MET A 243 19.00 2.01 18.96
C MET A 243 19.53 1.00 17.93
N VAL A 244 18.99 1.01 16.70
CA VAL A 244 19.35 0.06 15.63
C VAL A 244 20.79 0.23 15.17
N THR A 245 21.25 1.48 15.08
CA THR A 245 22.62 1.83 14.70
C THR A 245 23.62 1.73 15.85
N LYS A 246 23.16 1.39 17.07
CA LYS A 246 23.95 1.40 18.31
C LYS A 246 24.69 2.73 18.50
N ASN A 247 23.93 3.81 18.58
CA ASN A 247 24.44 5.19 18.63
C ASN A 247 25.37 5.48 17.45
N PHE A 248 24.96 5.12 16.24
CA PHE A 248 25.72 5.39 15.00
C PHE A 248 27.12 4.73 14.95
N THR A 249 27.32 3.61 15.63
CA THR A 249 28.60 2.86 15.59
C THR A 249 28.52 1.54 14.81
N ARG A 250 27.32 1.05 14.54
CA ARG A 250 27.10 -0.26 13.92
C ARG A 250 27.41 -0.24 12.43
N THR A 251 28.24 -1.16 11.94
CA THR A 251 28.68 -1.18 10.54
C THR A 251 27.65 -1.78 9.59
N GLU A 252 26.90 -2.79 10.02
CA GLU A 252 25.94 -3.50 9.14
C GLU A 252 24.79 -2.58 8.69
N THR A 253 24.45 -1.57 9.46
CA THR A 253 23.41 -0.60 9.09
C THR A 253 23.95 0.57 8.25
N ARG A 254 25.27 0.74 8.21
CA ARG A 254 25.92 1.91 7.59
C ARG A 254 25.78 1.91 6.08
N ARG A 255 25.86 0.74 5.42
CA ARG A 255 25.85 0.67 3.94
C ARG A 255 24.52 1.15 3.34
N ASN A 256 23.39 0.75 3.92
CA ASN A 256 22.07 1.21 3.48
C ASN A 256 21.86 2.70 3.83
N CYS A 257 22.44 3.18 4.93
CA CYS A 257 22.34 4.58 5.36
C CYS A 257 23.24 5.54 4.57
N ALA A 258 24.38 5.07 4.06
CA ALA A 258 25.42 5.93 3.45
C ALA A 258 24.96 6.71 2.21
N LYS A 259 23.87 6.31 1.57
CA LYS A 259 23.30 6.95 0.37
C LYS A 259 22.16 7.93 0.67
N VAL A 260 21.72 8.00 1.93
CA VAL A 260 20.63 8.87 2.36
C VAL A 260 21.10 10.32 2.28
N LYS A 261 20.37 11.12 1.50
CA LYS A 261 20.56 12.57 1.30
C LYS A 261 19.54 13.40 2.07
N ARG A 262 18.44 12.76 2.48
CA ARG A 262 17.36 13.40 3.22
C ARG A 262 16.93 12.50 4.36
N LEU A 263 17.34 12.88 5.57
CA LEU A 263 16.91 12.24 6.81
C LEU A 263 15.82 13.10 7.44
N ILE A 264 14.65 12.52 7.69
CA ILE A 264 13.54 13.17 8.39
C ILE A 264 13.34 12.43 9.70
N VAL A 265 13.64 13.10 10.82
CA VAL A 265 13.35 12.57 12.15
C VAL A 265 12.41 13.52 12.87
N ARG A 266 11.35 12.99 13.50
CA ARG A 266 10.48 13.83 14.33
C ARG A 266 11.23 14.28 15.58
N HIS A 267 11.00 15.52 16.00
CA HIS A 267 11.48 16.11 17.27
C HIS A 267 13.00 16.30 17.40
N CYS A 268 13.76 16.31 16.31
CA CYS A 268 15.17 16.71 16.31
C CYS A 268 15.37 17.88 15.34
N VAL A 269 15.94 18.98 15.83
CA VAL A 269 16.19 20.19 15.02
C VAL A 269 17.65 20.26 14.57
N VAL A 270 18.57 19.63 15.32
CA VAL A 270 20.01 19.61 15.05
C VAL A 270 20.54 18.21 15.36
N TYR A 271 21.30 17.63 14.42
CA TYR A 271 21.89 16.31 14.59
C TYR A 271 23.24 16.37 15.31
N PRO A 272 23.54 15.42 16.21
CA PRO A 272 24.90 15.21 16.71
C PRO A 272 25.90 14.95 15.57
N LYS A 273 27.18 15.26 15.80
CA LYS A 273 28.25 15.06 14.80
C LYS A 273 28.29 13.62 14.28
N ASP A 274 28.10 12.64 15.17
CA ASP A 274 28.14 11.22 14.84
C ASP A 274 27.10 10.84 13.78
N VAL A 275 25.97 11.57 13.70
CA VAL A 275 24.96 11.36 12.65
C VAL A 275 25.51 11.76 11.29
N TYR A 276 26.20 12.89 11.17
CA TYR A 276 26.80 13.33 9.90
C TYR A 276 27.89 12.36 9.42
N ASP A 277 28.69 11.81 10.35
CA ASP A 277 29.71 10.80 10.03
C ASP A 277 29.08 9.46 9.55
N TYR A 278 27.87 9.18 10.04
CA TYR A 278 27.09 7.99 9.68
C TYR A 278 26.29 8.15 8.38
N PHE A 279 25.86 9.37 8.09
CA PHE A 279 25.10 9.77 6.91
C PHE A 279 25.87 10.84 6.12
N PRO A 280 26.92 10.46 5.39
CA PRO A 280 27.88 11.39 4.79
C PRO A 280 27.34 12.26 3.65
N LEU A 281 26.07 12.08 3.25
CA LEU A 281 25.42 12.84 2.17
C LEU A 281 24.29 13.77 2.68
N LEU A 282 24.11 13.92 4.00
CA LEU A 282 23.22 14.93 4.61
C LEU A 282 23.87 16.31 4.59
#